data_AF-A0A351UP14-F1
#
_entry.id   AF-A0A351UP14-F1
#
_cell.length_a   1.000
_cell.length_b   1.000
_cell.length_c   1.000
_cell.angle_alpha   90.00
_cell.angle_beta   90.00
_cell.angle_gamma   90.00
#
_symmetry.space_group_name_H-M   'P 1'
#
loop_
_entity.id
_entity.type
_entity.pdbx_description
1 polymer ?
#
loop_
_entity_poly.entity_id
_entity_poly.type
_entity_poly.pdbx_seq_one_letter_code
_entity_poly.pdbx_strand_id
1 'polypeptide(L)'
;MTPVYIVLGVMLYKWSLKNQSGELAMSKDDFSAFNSQEGEVKKASTAGYDPNLSDIGLTLHYKSGGSKSGTQEELDWGYKEGYLLEFLGGNLNNAKALDELFSNKWMIQGFMGRRAVKKALASPEALQEFLGDPGTVNDFLADRTITAALNSPQVVNVLSQSDMAKTLLAAPAFQGLISNPDAVQELAGNNPKIMALLRRPEIRAAIMASPQTGPLAAALGWKKQ
;
A
#
# COMPACT_ATOMS: atom_id res chain seq x y z
N MET A 1 -14.07 -7.27 12.23
CA MET A 1 -13.19 -6.14 11.83
C MET A 1 -11.71 -6.50 12.11
N THR A 2 -11.25 -7.49 11.38
CA THR A 2 -10.01 -8.29 11.44
C THR A 2 -8.71 -7.45 11.49
N PRO A 3 -7.56 -7.90 12.06
CA PRO A 3 -6.32 -7.13 12.31
C PRO A 3 -5.48 -6.92 11.04
N VAL A 4 -6.13 -7.01 9.90
CA VAL A 4 -5.54 -7.03 8.58
C VAL A 4 -5.00 -5.68 8.21
N TYR A 5 -5.55 -4.59 8.74
CA TYR A 5 -5.01 -3.25 8.52
C TYR A 5 -3.59 -3.08 9.09
N ILE A 6 -3.15 -3.91 10.05
CA ILE A 6 -1.75 -3.91 10.49
C ILE A 6 -0.89 -4.53 9.40
N VAL A 7 -1.24 -5.70 8.89
CA VAL A 7 -0.48 -6.38 7.82
C VAL A 7 -0.50 -5.55 6.53
N LEU A 8 -1.70 -5.13 6.10
CA LEU A 8 -1.95 -4.27 4.96
C LEU A 8 -1.17 -2.95 5.12
N GLY A 9 -1.25 -2.33 6.29
CA GLY A 9 -0.58 -1.07 6.53
C GLY A 9 0.96 -1.20 6.58
N VAL A 10 1.53 -2.20 7.26
CA VAL A 10 2.99 -2.41 7.30
C VAL A 10 3.50 -2.68 5.88
N MET A 11 2.78 -3.47 5.07
CA MET A 11 3.09 -3.71 3.66
C MET A 11 3.03 -2.43 2.82
N LEU A 12 2.03 -1.58 3.03
CA LEU A 12 1.92 -0.28 2.37
C LEU A 12 3.07 0.66 2.74
N TYR A 13 3.46 0.66 4.00
CA TYR A 13 4.39 1.62 4.56
C TYR A 13 5.86 1.33 4.28
N LYS A 14 6.34 0.10 4.48
CA LYS A 14 7.74 -0.26 4.14
C LYS A 14 8.05 0.07 2.68
N TRP A 15 7.05 -0.12 1.86
CA TRP A 15 7.13 0.21 0.45
C TRP A 15 7.10 1.72 0.20
N SER A 16 6.25 2.50 0.88
CA SER A 16 6.30 3.97 0.82
C SER A 16 7.68 4.52 1.21
N LEU A 17 8.30 3.99 2.26
CA LEU A 17 9.64 4.40 2.72
C LEU A 17 10.74 4.13 1.69
N LYS A 18 10.67 3.01 0.96
CA LYS A 18 11.66 2.69 -0.08
C LYS A 18 11.73 3.75 -1.18
N ASN A 19 10.66 4.52 -1.37
CA ASN A 19 10.55 5.50 -2.45
C ASN A 19 10.80 6.93 -1.97
N GLN A 20 10.61 7.17 -0.67
CA GLN A 20 11.14 8.36 -0.01
C GLN A 20 12.67 8.30 0.14
N SER A 21 13.26 7.09 0.08
CA SER A 21 14.71 6.91 0.05
C SER A 21 15.35 7.28 -1.30
N GLY A 22 14.56 7.81 -2.24
CA GLY A 22 14.97 8.31 -3.55
C GLY A 22 15.10 9.84 -3.63
N GLU A 23 14.99 10.59 -2.54
CA GLU A 23 15.58 11.93 -2.51
C GLU A 23 17.10 11.77 -2.41
N LEU A 24 17.73 11.55 -3.58
CA LEU A 24 18.96 12.25 -3.87
C LEU A 24 18.67 13.72 -3.58
N ALA A 25 19.11 14.20 -2.42
CA ALA A 25 19.34 15.63 -2.23
C ALA A 25 20.36 16.01 -3.30
N MET A 26 19.88 16.31 -4.52
CA MET A 26 20.70 16.93 -5.55
C MET A 26 21.24 18.18 -4.91
N SER A 27 22.56 18.20 -4.72
CA SER A 27 23.22 19.37 -4.17
C SER A 27 22.92 20.55 -5.10
N LYS A 28 22.98 21.78 -4.60
CA LYS A 28 22.83 22.97 -5.44
C LYS A 28 23.77 22.96 -6.66
N ASP A 29 24.87 22.21 -6.58
CA ASP A 29 25.84 22.07 -7.65
C ASP A 29 25.28 21.24 -8.83
N ASP A 30 24.42 20.25 -8.60
CA ASP A 30 23.77 19.47 -9.68
C ASP A 30 22.70 20.29 -10.44
N PHE A 31 22.08 21.28 -9.77
CA PHE A 31 21.17 22.23 -10.42
C PHE A 31 21.89 23.24 -11.31
N SER A 32 23.18 23.50 -11.07
CA SER A 32 23.96 24.46 -11.86
C SER A 32 24.38 23.92 -13.23
N ALA A 33 24.44 22.59 -13.39
CA ALA A 33 24.76 21.92 -14.65
C ALA A 33 23.70 22.11 -15.75
N PHE A 34 22.46 22.44 -15.37
CA PHE A 34 21.36 22.73 -16.31
C PHE A 34 21.06 24.23 -16.45
N ASN A 35 21.83 25.08 -15.76
CA ASN A 35 21.66 26.53 -15.76
C ASN A 35 22.95 27.25 -16.21
N SER A 36 23.69 26.67 -17.16
CA SER A 36 24.79 27.36 -17.81
C SER A 36 24.27 28.57 -18.60
N GLN A 37 24.76 29.76 -18.26
CA GLN A 37 24.55 31.03 -18.99
C GLN A 37 25.32 31.09 -20.32
N GLU A 38 25.29 30.04 -21.12
CA GLU A 38 25.74 30.01 -22.52
C GLU A 38 24.55 29.46 -23.32
N GLY A 39 23.84 30.22 -24.15
CA GLY A 39 24.36 31.19 -25.10
C GLY A 39 24.22 30.57 -26.50
N GLU A 40 23.00 30.62 -27.05
CA GLU A 40 22.63 30.69 -28.48
C GLU A 40 21.37 29.86 -28.79
N VAL A 41 20.21 30.52 -28.72
CA VAL A 41 19.04 30.08 -29.48
C VAL A 41 19.35 30.35 -30.96
N LYS A 42 19.79 29.33 -31.68
CA LYS A 42 19.81 29.38 -33.15
C LYS A 42 18.37 29.57 -33.63
N LYS A 43 18.05 30.77 -34.08
CA LYS A 43 16.80 31.04 -34.81
C LYS A 43 16.82 30.18 -36.07
N ALA A 44 15.97 29.14 -36.10
CA ALA A 44 15.77 28.33 -37.28
C ALA A 44 15.25 29.23 -38.41
N SER A 45 16.01 29.27 -39.51
CA SER A 45 15.62 29.91 -40.76
C SER A 45 14.39 29.19 -41.33
N THR A 46 13.23 29.84 -41.30
CA THR A 46 12.01 29.38 -42.00
C THR A 46 12.13 29.66 -43.49
N ALA A 47 12.94 28.87 -44.19
CA ALA A 47 12.95 28.80 -45.64
C ALA A 47 12.85 27.33 -46.05
N GLY A 48 11.65 26.92 -46.47
CA GLY A 48 11.45 25.65 -47.17
C GLY A 48 10.97 24.44 -46.34
N TYR A 49 10.23 24.64 -45.25
CA TYR A 49 9.50 23.53 -44.62
C TYR A 49 8.05 23.51 -45.13
N ASP A 50 7.80 22.63 -46.11
CA ASP A 50 6.45 22.23 -46.51
C ASP A 50 6.06 21.02 -45.65
N PRO A 51 5.16 21.15 -44.66
CA PRO A 51 4.76 20.03 -43.83
C PRO A 51 3.87 19.11 -44.66
N ASN A 52 4.49 18.14 -45.34
CA ASN A 52 3.78 17.02 -45.93
C ASN A 52 3.20 16.15 -44.80
N LEU A 53 1.96 16.45 -44.41
CA LEU A 53 1.19 15.79 -43.34
C LEU A 53 0.68 14.39 -43.75
N SER A 54 1.49 13.60 -44.46
CA SER A 54 1.10 12.26 -44.91
C SER A 54 1.72 11.11 -44.14
N ASP A 55 2.71 11.34 -43.28
CA ASP A 55 3.36 10.24 -42.55
C ASP A 55 3.47 10.50 -41.05
N ILE A 56 3.10 9.47 -40.30
CA ILE A 56 3.01 9.38 -38.84
C ILE A 56 1.71 9.99 -38.30
N GLY A 57 0.63 9.22 -38.45
CA GLY A 57 -0.54 9.34 -37.59
C GLY A 57 -0.12 9.13 -36.14
N LEU A 58 0.26 10.21 -35.46
CA LEU A 58 0.40 10.28 -34.02
C LEU A 58 -0.98 9.98 -33.45
N THR A 59 -1.17 8.74 -33.03
CA THR A 59 -2.41 8.31 -32.38
C THR A 59 -2.40 8.94 -30.99
N LEU A 60 -2.88 10.17 -30.90
CA LEU A 60 -3.16 10.81 -29.63
C LEU A 60 -4.33 10.05 -29.00
N HIS A 61 -4.01 9.10 -28.11
CA HIS A 61 -5.00 8.51 -27.22
C HIS A 61 -5.46 9.60 -26.25
N TYR A 62 -6.52 10.31 -26.63
CA TYR A 62 -7.30 11.10 -25.68
C TYR A 62 -7.92 10.13 -24.68
N LYS A 63 -7.40 10.15 -23.45
CA LYS A 63 -8.02 9.48 -22.30
C LYS A 63 -9.29 10.27 -21.94
N SER A 64 -10.34 10.04 -22.72
CA SER A 64 -11.64 10.68 -22.49
C SER A 64 -12.25 10.10 -21.22
N GLY A 65 -12.71 11.01 -20.37
CA GLY A 65 -13.39 10.69 -19.11
C GLY A 65 -14.55 9.74 -19.35
N GLY A 66 -14.45 8.56 -18.77
CA GLY A 66 -15.51 7.59 -18.70
C GLY A 66 -15.26 6.71 -17.50
N SER A 67 -16.02 6.94 -16.44
CA SER A 67 -16.11 6.09 -15.26
C SER A 67 -16.37 4.64 -15.68
N LYS A 68 -15.31 3.86 -15.81
CA LYS A 68 -15.36 2.41 -15.84
C LYS A 68 -14.40 1.94 -14.76
N SER A 69 -14.94 1.67 -13.57
CA SER A 69 -14.24 0.85 -12.60
C SER A 69 -13.95 -0.48 -13.29
N GLY A 70 -12.69 -0.75 -13.64
CA GLY A 70 -12.38 -1.81 -14.58
C GLY A 70 -11.07 -1.75 -15.37
N THR A 71 -10.13 -0.82 -15.12
CA THR A 71 -9.13 -0.46 -16.16
C THR A 71 -7.67 -0.77 -15.80
N GLN A 72 -6.83 -0.87 -16.83
CA GLN A 72 -5.36 -0.91 -16.73
C GLN A 72 -4.84 0.25 -15.85
N GLU A 73 -5.50 1.41 -15.88
CA GLU A 73 -5.13 2.54 -15.02
C GLU A 73 -5.32 2.25 -13.53
N GLU A 74 -6.41 1.60 -13.13
CA GLU A 74 -6.62 1.22 -11.73
C GLU A 74 -5.65 0.11 -11.31
N LEU A 75 -5.26 -0.76 -12.24
CA LEU A 75 -4.18 -1.72 -12.04
C LEU A 75 -2.84 -0.98 -11.87
N ASP A 76 -2.58 0.06 -12.66
CA ASP A 76 -1.38 0.87 -12.56
C ASP A 76 -1.35 1.68 -11.26
N TRP A 77 -2.49 2.20 -10.77
CA TRP A 77 -2.62 2.76 -9.42
C TRP A 77 -2.38 1.68 -8.35
N GLY A 78 -2.88 0.47 -8.62
CA GLY A 78 -2.45 -0.81 -8.08
C GLY A 78 -0.95 -0.92 -7.87
N TYR A 79 -0.16 -0.68 -8.90
CA TYR A 79 1.29 -0.73 -8.84
C TYR A 79 1.92 0.54 -8.27
N LYS A 80 1.23 1.70 -8.30
CA LYS A 80 1.81 3.01 -8.02
C LYS A 80 2.20 3.24 -6.57
N GLU A 81 3.51 3.34 -6.42
CA GLU A 81 4.28 4.13 -5.45
C GLU A 81 3.51 5.00 -4.44
N GLY A 82 3.37 4.68 -3.15
CA GLY A 82 2.70 5.53 -2.14
C GLY A 82 1.19 5.81 -2.31
N TYR A 83 0.58 5.50 -3.46
CA TYR A 83 -0.78 5.94 -3.82
C TYR A 83 -1.86 5.55 -2.80
N LEU A 84 -1.84 4.31 -2.33
CA LEU A 84 -2.80 3.82 -1.34
C LEU A 84 -2.68 4.54 0.01
N LEU A 85 -1.47 4.93 0.41
CA LEU A 85 -1.24 5.68 1.65
C LEU A 85 -1.65 7.15 1.50
N GLU A 86 -1.31 7.76 0.37
CA GLU A 86 -1.72 9.12 0.02
C GLU A 86 -3.25 9.23 -0.05
N PHE A 87 -3.91 8.29 -0.75
CA PHE A 87 -5.36 8.25 -0.84
C PHE A 87 -6.00 8.02 0.53
N LEU A 88 -5.45 7.12 1.35
CA LEU A 88 -5.92 6.90 2.71
C LEU A 88 -5.88 8.21 3.51
N GLY A 89 -4.76 8.94 3.45
CA GLY A 89 -4.61 10.23 4.14
C GLY A 89 -5.57 11.31 3.66
N GLY A 90 -5.79 11.40 2.34
CA GLY A 90 -6.74 12.34 1.75
C GLY A 90 -8.21 12.00 2.02
N ASN A 91 -8.53 10.75 2.38
CA ASN A 91 -9.89 10.24 2.49
C ASN A 91 -10.23 9.68 3.88
N LEU A 92 -9.50 10.05 4.94
CA LEU A 92 -9.76 9.57 6.31
C LEU A 92 -11.21 9.80 6.79
N ASN A 93 -11.88 10.83 6.27
CA ASN A 93 -13.26 11.17 6.60
C ASN A 93 -14.29 10.69 5.55
N ASN A 94 -13.85 9.93 4.54
CA ASN A 94 -14.69 9.47 3.44
C ASN A 94 -14.66 7.93 3.33
N ALA A 95 -15.45 7.28 4.19
CA ALA A 95 -15.56 5.82 4.20
C ALA A 95 -15.93 5.22 2.84
N LYS A 96 -16.80 5.90 2.08
CA LYS A 96 -17.25 5.38 0.79
C LYS A 96 -16.11 5.35 -0.23
N ALA A 97 -15.32 6.43 -0.32
CA ALA A 97 -14.16 6.47 -1.20
C ALA A 97 -13.09 5.43 -0.79
N LEU A 98 -12.88 5.24 0.51
CA LEU A 98 -11.99 4.20 1.01
C LEU A 98 -12.51 2.81 0.65
N ASP A 99 -13.80 2.54 0.86
CA ASP A 99 -14.40 1.24 0.54
C ASP A 99 -14.31 0.94 -0.96
N GLU A 100 -14.66 1.90 -1.81
CA GLU A 100 -14.54 1.78 -3.26
C GLU A 100 -13.10 1.47 -3.70
N LEU A 101 -12.11 2.14 -3.12
CA LEU A 101 -10.70 1.90 -3.46
C LEU A 101 -10.20 0.53 -2.96
N PHE A 102 -10.41 0.21 -1.69
CA PHE A 102 -9.88 -1.00 -1.07
C PHE A 102 -10.68 -2.26 -1.46
N SER A 103 -11.84 -2.09 -2.08
CA SER A 103 -12.63 -3.18 -2.68
C SER A 103 -12.52 -3.23 -4.21
N ASN A 104 -11.78 -2.31 -4.85
CA ASN A 104 -11.56 -2.35 -6.30
C ASN A 104 -10.63 -3.52 -6.69
N LYS A 105 -11.12 -4.41 -7.55
CA LYS A 105 -10.40 -5.62 -7.98
C LYS A 105 -9.05 -5.33 -8.64
N TRP A 106 -8.96 -4.31 -9.50
CA TRP A 106 -7.73 -3.97 -10.22
C TRP A 106 -6.70 -3.33 -9.30
N MET A 107 -7.17 -2.47 -8.40
CA MET A 107 -6.39 -1.92 -7.30
C MET A 107 -5.78 -3.04 -6.46
N ILE A 108 -6.59 -4.02 -6.05
CA ILE A 108 -6.13 -5.20 -5.30
C ILE A 108 -5.12 -6.00 -6.13
N GLN A 109 -5.42 -6.30 -7.38
CA GLN A 109 -4.51 -7.07 -8.25
C GLN A 109 -3.15 -6.39 -8.43
N GLY A 110 -3.14 -5.08 -8.66
CA GLY A 110 -1.89 -4.34 -8.83
C GLY A 110 -1.12 -4.25 -7.51
N PHE A 111 -1.82 -4.06 -6.38
CA PHE A 111 -1.19 -4.10 -5.06
C PHE A 111 -0.53 -5.46 -4.79
N MET A 112 -1.26 -6.55 -5.03
CA MET A 112 -0.77 -7.92 -4.87
C MET A 112 0.35 -8.27 -5.87
N GLY A 113 0.37 -7.61 -7.02
CA GLY A 113 1.42 -7.74 -8.03
C GLY A 113 2.75 -7.07 -7.66
N ARG A 114 2.76 -6.17 -6.66
CA ARG A 114 3.97 -5.43 -6.26
C ARG A 114 5.07 -6.38 -5.80
N ARG A 115 6.31 -6.10 -6.20
CA ARG A 115 7.48 -6.93 -5.81
C ARG A 115 7.62 -7.08 -4.29
N ALA A 116 7.40 -6.01 -3.53
CA ALA A 116 7.49 -6.04 -2.06
C ALA A 116 6.40 -6.92 -1.45
N VAL A 117 5.15 -6.79 -1.92
CA VAL A 117 4.01 -7.59 -1.47
C VAL A 117 4.20 -9.06 -1.85
N LYS A 118 4.61 -9.36 -3.08
CA LYS A 118 4.95 -10.71 -3.52
C LYS A 118 6.08 -11.34 -2.71
N LYS A 119 7.12 -10.56 -2.35
CA LYS A 119 8.21 -11.03 -1.50
C LYS A 119 7.71 -11.34 -0.09
N ALA A 120 6.95 -10.44 0.52
CA ALA A 120 6.42 -10.63 1.86
C ALA A 120 5.41 -11.80 1.93
N LEU A 121 4.63 -12.01 0.87
CA LEU A 121 3.63 -13.09 0.80
C LEU A 121 4.14 -14.36 0.10
N ALA A 122 5.45 -14.48 -0.12
CA ALA A 122 6.03 -15.65 -0.76
C ALA A 122 5.93 -16.92 0.10
N SER A 123 6.08 -16.77 1.42
CA SER A 123 5.95 -17.84 2.40
C SER A 123 5.58 -17.28 3.79
N PRO A 124 5.12 -18.14 4.73
CA PRO A 124 4.90 -17.73 6.12
C PRO A 124 6.13 -17.11 6.77
N GLU A 125 7.31 -17.66 6.51
CA GLU A 125 8.59 -17.20 7.06
C GLU A 125 8.99 -15.84 6.49
N ALA A 126 8.78 -15.62 5.19
CA ALA A 126 9.02 -14.31 4.57
C ALA A 126 8.09 -13.23 5.14
N LEU A 127 6.84 -13.60 5.44
CA LEU A 127 5.90 -12.71 6.10
C LEU A 127 6.29 -12.46 7.56
N GLN A 128 6.73 -13.50 8.27
CA GLN A 128 7.24 -13.39 9.64
C GLN A 128 8.46 -12.48 9.70
N GLU A 129 9.44 -12.63 8.82
CA GLU A 129 10.62 -11.76 8.75
C GLU A 129 10.20 -10.31 8.47
N PHE A 130 9.25 -10.12 7.55
CA PHE A 130 8.75 -8.80 7.20
C PHE A 130 8.04 -8.10 8.37
N LEU A 131 7.16 -8.81 9.08
CA LEU A 131 6.42 -8.29 10.24
C LEU A 131 7.23 -8.32 11.54
N GLY A 132 8.28 -9.14 11.58
CA GLY A 132 9.16 -9.34 12.73
C GLY A 132 10.18 -8.24 12.91
N ASP A 133 10.53 -7.54 11.82
CA ASP A 133 11.42 -6.38 11.81
C ASP A 133 10.83 -5.20 12.62
N PRO A 134 11.34 -4.93 13.84
CA PRO A 134 10.79 -3.90 14.70
C PRO A 134 10.97 -2.51 14.12
N GLY A 135 12.01 -2.27 13.30
CA GLY A 135 12.22 -0.98 12.66
C GLY A 135 11.08 -0.66 11.71
N THR A 136 10.82 -1.57 10.77
CA THR A 136 9.72 -1.44 9.79
C THR A 136 8.36 -1.21 10.48
N VAL A 137 8.05 -2.00 11.51
CA VAL A 137 6.77 -1.91 12.21
C VAL A 137 6.67 -0.63 13.05
N ASN A 138 7.74 -0.24 13.74
CA ASN A 138 7.74 0.97 14.55
C ASN A 138 7.56 2.21 13.69
N ASP A 139 8.26 2.27 12.57
CA ASP A 139 8.17 3.36 11.61
C ASP A 139 6.75 3.42 11.03
N PHE A 140 6.17 2.27 10.68
CA PHE A 140 4.78 2.19 10.20
C PHE A 140 3.80 2.76 11.21
N LEU A 141 3.93 2.36 12.48
CA LEU A 141 3.05 2.81 13.55
C LEU A 141 3.34 4.24 14.01
N ALA A 142 4.46 4.83 13.61
CA ALA A 142 4.79 6.23 13.84
C ALA A 142 4.27 7.15 12.72
N ASP A 143 3.90 6.60 11.56
CA ASP A 143 3.35 7.38 10.46
C ASP A 143 2.04 8.07 10.86
N ARG A 144 1.91 9.36 10.53
CA ARG A 144 0.76 10.18 10.93
C ARG A 144 -0.53 9.70 10.29
N THR A 145 -0.48 9.35 8.99
CA THR A 145 -1.65 8.88 8.24
C THR A 145 -2.12 7.54 8.78
N ILE A 146 -1.18 6.63 9.05
CA ILE A 146 -1.47 5.33 9.65
C ILE A 146 -2.04 5.49 11.05
N THR A 147 -1.41 6.31 11.89
CA THR A 147 -1.89 6.56 13.25
C THR A 147 -3.30 7.14 13.23
N ALA A 148 -3.59 8.09 12.34
CA ALA A 148 -4.91 8.67 12.17
C ALA A 148 -5.94 7.63 11.67
N ALA A 149 -5.57 6.79 10.70
CA ALA A 149 -6.41 5.72 10.19
C ALA A 149 -6.74 4.68 11.29
N LEU A 150 -5.75 4.26 12.07
CA LEU A 150 -5.92 3.32 13.18
C LEU A 150 -6.74 3.90 14.34
N ASN A 151 -6.74 5.22 14.52
CA ASN A 151 -7.54 5.91 15.54
C ASN A 151 -8.95 6.26 15.07
N SER A 152 -9.28 6.05 13.79
CA SER A 152 -10.62 6.26 13.23
C SER A 152 -11.40 4.94 13.17
N PRO A 153 -12.43 4.75 14.01
CA PRO A 153 -13.26 3.55 13.95
C PRO A 153 -13.88 3.33 12.57
N GLN A 154 -14.29 4.41 11.90
CA GLN A 154 -14.86 4.34 10.56
C GLN A 154 -13.87 3.78 9.54
N VAL A 155 -12.63 4.25 9.54
CA VAL A 155 -11.58 3.77 8.63
C VAL A 155 -11.22 2.32 8.93
N VAL A 156 -11.06 1.97 10.21
CA VAL A 156 -10.81 0.59 10.66
C VAL A 156 -11.92 -0.34 10.18
N ASN A 157 -13.18 0.07 10.31
CA ASN A 157 -14.33 -0.72 9.87
C ASN A 157 -14.28 -1.00 8.36
N VAL A 158 -14.08 0.03 7.54
CA VAL A 158 -13.96 -0.08 6.08
C VAL A 158 -12.80 -1.00 5.68
N LEU A 159 -11.59 -0.73 6.17
CA LEU A 159 -10.41 -1.52 5.83
C LEU A 159 -10.61 -2.99 6.21
N SER A 160 -11.23 -3.26 7.35
CA SER A 160 -11.42 -4.63 7.81
C SER A 160 -12.43 -5.44 7.01
N GLN A 161 -13.38 -4.77 6.34
CA GLN A 161 -14.43 -5.37 5.52
C GLN A 161 -14.07 -5.36 4.03
N SER A 162 -13.03 -4.61 3.66
CA SER A 162 -12.55 -4.48 2.29
C SER A 162 -12.12 -5.81 1.68
N ASP A 163 -12.26 -5.91 0.36
CA ASP A 163 -11.80 -7.09 -0.37
C ASP A 163 -10.28 -7.22 -0.40
N MET A 164 -9.53 -6.11 -0.29
CA MET A 164 -8.08 -6.15 -0.09
C MET A 164 -7.72 -6.88 1.20
N ALA A 165 -8.40 -6.57 2.30
CA ALA A 165 -8.16 -7.25 3.56
C ALA A 165 -8.51 -8.75 3.49
N LYS A 166 -9.66 -9.10 2.90
CA LYS A 166 -10.02 -10.52 2.67
C LYS A 166 -8.99 -11.24 1.82
N THR A 167 -8.48 -10.59 0.76
CA THR A 167 -7.45 -11.15 -0.12
C THR A 167 -6.15 -11.43 0.63
N LEU A 168 -5.71 -10.49 1.48
CA LEU A 168 -4.53 -10.69 2.33
C LEU A 168 -4.72 -11.78 3.37
N LEU A 169 -5.90 -11.87 3.99
CA LEU A 169 -6.22 -12.95 4.93
C LEU A 169 -6.21 -14.31 4.27
N ALA A 170 -6.74 -14.40 3.05
CA ALA A 170 -6.79 -15.65 2.30
C ALA A 170 -5.41 -16.06 1.74
N ALA A 171 -4.39 -15.19 1.83
CA ALA A 171 -3.06 -15.51 1.32
C ALA A 171 -2.44 -16.69 2.12
N PRO A 172 -1.85 -17.69 1.44
CA PRO A 172 -1.23 -18.84 2.10
C PRO A 172 -0.16 -18.47 3.12
N ALA A 173 0.65 -17.45 2.83
CA ALA A 173 1.65 -16.94 3.77
C ALA A 173 1.03 -16.44 5.08
N PHE A 174 -0.09 -15.71 4.99
CA PHE A 174 -0.79 -15.24 6.19
C PHE A 174 -1.41 -16.39 6.97
N GLN A 175 -2.11 -17.30 6.28
CA GLN A 175 -2.73 -18.47 6.91
C GLN A 175 -1.71 -19.39 7.59
N GLY A 176 -0.56 -19.63 6.94
CA GLY A 176 0.53 -20.41 7.52
C GLY A 176 1.13 -19.73 8.75
N LEU A 177 1.33 -18.40 8.70
CA LEU A 177 1.86 -17.63 9.83
C LEU A 177 0.93 -17.74 11.05
N ILE A 178 -0.36 -17.45 10.88
CA ILE A 178 -1.29 -17.42 12.02
C ILE A 178 -1.63 -18.81 12.57
N SER A 179 -1.39 -19.86 11.79
CA SER A 179 -1.59 -21.25 12.23
C SER A 179 -0.38 -21.78 13.02
N ASN A 180 0.76 -21.07 12.97
CA ASN A 180 1.94 -21.39 13.75
C ASN A 180 1.97 -20.54 15.03
N PRO A 181 1.66 -21.13 16.21
CA PRO A 181 1.63 -20.38 17.47
C PRO A 181 3.00 -19.82 17.85
N ASP A 182 4.09 -20.52 17.53
CA ASP A 182 5.45 -20.06 17.86
C ASP A 182 5.81 -18.81 17.05
N ALA A 183 5.48 -18.80 15.75
CA ALA A 183 5.69 -17.64 14.89
C ALA A 183 4.88 -16.42 15.36
N VAL A 184 3.63 -16.63 15.78
CA VAL A 184 2.79 -15.56 16.35
C VAL A 184 3.37 -15.03 17.67
N GLN A 185 3.87 -15.92 18.54
CA GLN A 185 4.51 -15.53 19.80
C GLN A 185 5.82 -14.78 19.57
N GLU A 186 6.61 -15.19 18.59
CA GLU A 186 7.85 -14.50 18.22
C GLU A 186 7.56 -13.09 17.68
N LEU A 187 6.56 -12.95 16.80
CA LEU A 187 6.10 -11.64 16.34
C LEU A 187 5.63 -10.76 17.50
N ALA A 188 4.90 -11.34 18.46
CA ALA A 188 4.45 -10.65 19.65
C ALA A 188 5.61 -10.17 20.53
N GLY A 189 6.65 -10.99 20.68
CA GLY A 189 7.87 -10.68 21.43
C GLY A 189 8.70 -9.58 20.76
N ASN A 190 8.88 -9.67 19.44
CA ASN A 190 9.67 -8.71 18.67
C ASN A 190 8.94 -7.37 18.49
N ASN A 191 7.60 -7.38 18.53
CA ASN A 191 6.77 -6.20 18.24
C ASN A 191 5.71 -5.96 19.32
N PRO A 192 6.09 -5.41 20.50
CA PRO A 192 5.13 -5.12 21.57
C PRO A 192 4.03 -4.13 21.16
N LYS A 193 4.28 -3.26 20.17
CA LYS A 193 3.26 -2.35 19.63
C LYS A 193 2.19 -3.07 18.81
N ILE A 194 2.54 -4.12 18.07
CA ILE A 194 1.53 -4.97 17.39
C ILE A 194 0.62 -5.60 18.45
N MET A 195 1.19 -6.07 19.56
CA MET A 195 0.40 -6.62 20.66
C MET A 195 -0.49 -5.59 21.34
N ALA A 196 -0.03 -4.35 21.50
CA ALA A 196 -0.85 -3.27 22.01
C ALA A 196 -2.05 -2.98 21.10
N LEU A 197 -1.86 -3.02 19.78
CA LEU A 197 -2.97 -2.91 18.82
C LEU A 197 -3.92 -4.10 18.89
N LEU A 198 -3.41 -5.34 18.88
CA LEU A 198 -4.25 -6.54 18.96
C LEU A 198 -5.14 -6.56 20.21
N ARG A 199 -4.70 -5.94 21.31
CA ARG A 199 -5.49 -5.82 22.54
C ARG A 199 -6.62 -4.78 22.48
N ARG A 200 -6.68 -3.93 21.45
CA ARG A 200 -7.75 -2.93 21.31
C ARG A 200 -9.11 -3.63 21.11
N PRO A 201 -10.20 -3.15 21.75
CA PRO A 201 -11.50 -3.82 21.72
C PRO A 201 -12.02 -4.06 20.30
N GLU A 202 -11.93 -3.05 19.44
CA GLU A 202 -12.37 -3.06 18.04
C GLU A 202 -11.54 -3.99 17.15
N ILE A 203 -10.31 -4.31 17.55
CA ILE A 203 -9.42 -5.23 16.84
C ILE A 203 -9.69 -6.66 17.30
N ARG A 204 -9.86 -6.84 18.61
CA ARG A 204 -10.18 -8.12 19.22
C ARG A 204 -11.55 -8.63 18.81
N ALA A 205 -12.59 -7.81 18.83
CA ALA A 205 -13.98 -8.18 18.50
C ALA A 205 -14.15 -8.80 17.10
N ALA A 206 -13.08 -8.81 16.34
CA ALA A 206 -13.11 -8.46 14.96
C ALA A 206 -12.23 -9.44 14.20
N ILE A 207 -11.09 -9.79 14.81
CA ILE A 207 -10.49 -11.12 14.79
C ILE A 207 -11.52 -12.20 15.18
N MET A 208 -12.25 -11.99 16.28
CA MET A 208 -13.18 -12.99 16.80
C MET A 208 -14.40 -13.20 15.89
N ALA A 209 -14.82 -12.15 15.17
CA ALA A 209 -15.91 -12.20 14.20
C ALA A 209 -15.50 -12.82 12.84
N SER A 210 -14.21 -12.91 12.53
CA SER A 210 -13.75 -13.44 11.24
C SER A 210 -13.32 -14.91 11.36
N PRO A 211 -13.95 -15.83 10.61
CA PRO A 211 -13.56 -17.25 10.61
C PRO A 211 -12.10 -17.47 10.22
N GLN A 212 -11.58 -16.65 9.30
CA GLN A 212 -10.22 -16.76 8.76
C GLN A 212 -9.12 -16.38 9.76
N THR A 213 -9.48 -15.80 10.92
CA THR A 213 -8.55 -15.47 12.01
C THR A 213 -8.77 -16.28 13.28
N GLY A 214 -9.52 -17.38 13.18
CA GLY A 214 -9.63 -18.36 14.26
C GLY A 214 -8.27 -18.85 14.78
N PRO A 215 -7.32 -19.25 13.91
CA PRO A 215 -5.99 -19.67 14.35
C PRO A 215 -5.23 -18.57 15.10
N LEU A 216 -5.32 -17.32 14.64
CA LEU A 216 -4.72 -16.17 15.32
C LEU A 216 -5.32 -15.96 16.71
N ALA A 217 -6.65 -16.03 16.85
CA ALA A 217 -7.32 -15.92 18.14
C ALA A 217 -6.85 -17.03 19.10
N ALA A 218 -6.73 -18.26 18.60
CA ALA A 218 -6.23 -19.39 19.39
C ALA A 218 -4.76 -19.19 19.81
N ALA A 219 -3.89 -18.76 18.90
CA ALA A 219 -2.49 -18.46 19.17
C ALA A 219 -2.31 -17.34 20.20
N LEU A 220 -3.23 -16.37 20.23
CA LEU A 220 -3.27 -15.29 21.21
C LEU A 220 -3.97 -15.67 22.53
N GLY A 221 -4.44 -16.92 22.67
CA GLY A 221 -5.15 -17.41 23.85
C GLY A 221 -6.54 -16.81 24.04
N TRP A 222 -7.15 -16.26 23.00
CA TRP A 222 -8.48 -15.66 23.08
C TRP A 222 -9.56 -16.72 22.90
N LYS A 223 -10.35 -16.93 23.95
CA LYS A 223 -11.50 -17.84 23.91
C LYS A 223 -12.72 -17.10 23.33
N LYS A 224 -13.48 -17.78 22.47
CA LYS A 224 -14.85 -17.36 22.13
C LYS A 224 -15.67 -17.49 23.41
N GLN A 225 -16.19 -16.37 23.90
CA GLN A 225 -17.22 -16.37 24.94
C GLN A 225 -18.54 -16.81 24.34
#